data_AF-A0AAX1N1Y2-F1
#
_entry.id   AF-A0AAX1N1Y2-F1
#
_cell.length_a   1.000
_cell.length_b   1.000
_cell.length_c   1.000
_cell.angle_alpha   90.00
_cell.angle_beta   90.00
_cell.angle_gamma   90.00
#
_symmetry.space_group_name_H-M   'P 1'
#
loop_
_entity.id
_entity.type
_entity.pdbx_description
1 polymer ?
#
loop_
_entity_poly.entity_id
_entity_poly.type
_entity_poly.pdbx_seq_one_letter_code
_entity_poly.pdbx_strand_id
1 'polypeptide(L)'
;MREVLVEKIVPKKSSLIEFLIYNKQDNILQVSYKRGKHSGKVITYRDFPADSFDMIITSESQGRTLLRELKRYKKEKDSFFKFFINLFTKNNKIPY
;
A
#
# COMPACT_ATOMS: atom_id res chain seq x y z
N MET A 1 12.03 1.50 -26.41
CA MET A 1 11.11 0.55 -25.73
C MET A 1 11.07 0.94 -24.26
N ARG A 2 9.90 1.26 -23.68
CA ARG A 2 9.79 1.51 -22.23
C ARG A 2 9.57 0.16 -21.55
N GLU A 3 10.60 -0.36 -20.90
CA GLU A 3 10.47 -1.55 -20.06
C GLU A 3 9.62 -1.19 -18.85
N VAL A 4 8.39 -1.71 -18.79
CA VAL A 4 7.54 -1.53 -17.62
C VAL A 4 7.93 -2.62 -16.63
N LEU A 5 8.61 -2.24 -15.55
CA LEU A 5 9.02 -3.14 -14.47
C LEU A 5 7.81 -3.48 -13.60
N VAL A 6 6.98 -4.40 -14.11
CA VAL A 6 5.83 -4.98 -13.41
C VAL A 6 6.21 -6.33 -12.83
N GLU A 7 6.18 -6.44 -11.51
CA GLU A 7 6.41 -7.69 -10.81
C GLU A 7 5.08 -8.30 -10.37
N LYS A 8 4.71 -9.43 -10.98
CA LYS A 8 3.54 -10.22 -10.58
C LYS A 8 3.99 -11.42 -9.75
N ILE A 9 3.43 -11.54 -8.56
CA ILE A 9 3.79 -12.59 -7.60
C ILE A 9 2.52 -13.32 -7.18
N VAL A 10 2.57 -14.65 -7.24
CA VAL A 10 1.49 -15.54 -6.83
C VAL A 10 1.96 -16.34 -5.60
N PRO A 11 1.54 -15.95 -4.39
CA PRO A 11 1.86 -16.67 -3.16
C PRO A 11 1.40 -18.12 -3.19
N LYS A 12 2.34 -19.08 -3.19
CA LYS A 12 1.98 -20.52 -3.12
C LYS A 12 1.34 -20.89 -1.78
N LYS A 13 1.79 -20.27 -0.68
CA LYS A 13 1.38 -20.62 0.69
C LYS A 13 0.41 -19.62 1.35
N SER A 14 0.04 -18.52 0.68
CA SER A 14 -0.84 -17.53 1.31
C SER A 14 -2.31 -17.96 1.25
N SER A 15 -2.94 -17.99 2.42
CA SER A 15 -4.38 -18.20 2.59
C SER A 15 -5.21 -16.93 2.36
N LEU A 16 -4.57 -15.76 2.40
CA LEU A 16 -5.21 -14.45 2.30
C LEU A 16 -5.07 -13.82 0.92
N ILE A 17 -3.90 -13.98 0.29
CA ILE A 17 -3.54 -13.28 -0.94
C ILE A 17 -3.60 -14.25 -2.12
N GLU A 18 -4.21 -13.82 -3.21
CA GLU A 18 -4.27 -14.55 -4.48
C GLU A 18 -3.08 -14.21 -5.35
N PHE A 19 -2.88 -12.91 -5.59
CA PHE A 19 -1.71 -12.40 -6.27
C PHE A 19 -1.44 -10.97 -5.83
N LEU A 20 -0.19 -10.57 -6.04
CA LEU A 20 0.33 -9.22 -5.87
C LEU A 20 0.88 -8.79 -7.23
N ILE A 21 0.62 -7.55 -7.62
CA ILE A 21 1.24 -6.92 -8.80
C ILE A 21 1.81 -5.59 -8.33
N TYR A 22 3.11 -5.39 -8.51
CA TYR A 22 3.75 -4.13 -8.20
C TYR A 22 4.34 -3.51 -9.46
N ASN A 23 4.00 -2.26 -9.70
CA ASN A 23 4.61 -1.45 -10.74
C ASN A 23 5.62 -0.50 -10.08
N LYS A 24 6.91 -0.74 -10.34
CA LYS A 24 8.02 0.06 -9.78
C LYS A 24 8.07 1.49 -10.32
N GLN A 25 7.58 1.73 -11.54
CA GLN A 25 7.60 3.07 -12.15
C GLN A 25 6.55 3.98 -11.51
N ASP A 26 5.36 3.45 -11.30
CA ASP A 26 4.23 4.23 -10.78
C ASP A 26 4.06 4.12 -9.25
N ASN A 27 4.88 3.30 -8.59
CA ASN A 27 4.74 2.93 -7.19
C ASN A 27 3.32 2.44 -6.86
N ILE A 28 2.76 1.60 -7.73
CA ILE A 28 1.40 1.09 -7.60
C ILE A 28 1.44 -0.38 -7.20
N LEU A 29 0.83 -0.70 -6.05
CA LEU A 29 0.60 -2.07 -5.61
C LEU A 29 -0.86 -2.46 -5.84
N GLN A 30 -1.09 -3.52 -6.61
CA GLN A 30 -2.38 -4.17 -6.75
C GLN A 30 -2.37 -5.50 -6.00
N VAL A 31 -3.43 -5.72 -5.22
CA VAL A 31 -3.59 -6.93 -4.40
C VAL A 31 -4.92 -7.56 -4.71
N SER A 32 -4.93 -8.84 -5.10
CA SER A 32 -6.14 -9.66 -5.06
C SER A 32 -6.16 -10.49 -3.78
N TYR A 33 -7.29 -10.46 -3.08
CA TYR A 33 -7.49 -11.21 -1.84
C TYR A 33 -8.31 -12.47 -2.11
N LYS A 34 -7.84 -13.62 -1.61
CA LYS A 34 -8.58 -14.89 -1.62
C LYS A 34 -9.71 -14.93 -0.58
N ARG A 35 -9.55 -14.20 0.53
CA ARG A 35 -10.44 -14.25 1.70
C ARG A 35 -10.56 -12.88 2.39
N GLY A 36 -11.66 -12.66 3.10
CA GLY A 36 -11.91 -11.44 3.89
C GLY A 36 -12.81 -10.42 3.19
N LYS A 37 -12.86 -9.19 3.73
CA LYS A 37 -13.76 -8.10 3.25
C LYS A 37 -13.59 -7.76 1.76
N HIS A 38 -12.38 -7.93 1.24
CA HIS A 38 -12.01 -7.60 -0.13
C HIS A 38 -11.82 -8.84 -1.01
N SER A 39 -12.35 -9.99 -0.59
CA SER A 39 -12.27 -11.24 -1.36
C SER A 39 -12.79 -11.08 -2.78
N GLY A 40 -12.05 -11.60 -3.76
CA GLY A 40 -12.41 -11.56 -5.18
C GLY A 40 -12.31 -10.16 -5.82
N LYS A 41 -11.81 -9.16 -5.10
CA LYS A 41 -11.58 -7.81 -5.62
C LYS A 41 -10.09 -7.52 -5.70
N VAL A 42 -9.70 -6.82 -6.76
CA VAL A 42 -8.36 -6.24 -6.89
C VAL A 42 -8.38 -4.85 -6.24
N ILE A 43 -7.62 -4.69 -5.16
CA ILE A 43 -7.45 -3.41 -4.48
C ILE A 43 -6.14 -2.78 -4.95
N THR A 44 -6.20 -1.51 -5.32
CA THR A 44 -5.04 -0.74 -5.78
C THR A 44 -4.62 0.26 -4.72
N TYR A 45 -3.35 0.21 -4.34
CA TYR A 45 -2.68 1.16 -3.45
C TYR A 45 -1.69 1.98 -4.28
N ARG A 46 -1.88 3.30 -4.33
CA ARG A 46 -0.98 4.25 -5.00
C ARG A 46 0.11 4.74 -4.05
N ASP A 47 1.26 5.15 -4.55
CA ASP A 47 2.40 5.62 -3.74
C ASP A 47 2.89 4.57 -2.73
N PHE A 48 2.81 3.28 -3.09
CA PHE A 48 3.25 2.20 -2.20
C PHE A 48 4.79 2.06 -2.26
N PRO A 49 5.50 2.11 -1.13
CA PRO A 49 6.96 2.07 -1.11
C PRO A 49 7.53 0.75 -1.66
N ALA A 50 8.58 0.83 -2.47
CA ALA A 50 9.27 -0.34 -3.01
C ALA A 50 9.86 -1.23 -1.90
N ASP A 51 10.48 -0.61 -0.88
CA ASP A 51 11.04 -1.34 0.27
C ASP A 51 9.97 -2.16 1.01
N SER A 52 8.77 -1.60 1.17
CA SER A 52 7.64 -2.32 1.79
C SER A 52 7.19 -3.49 0.93
N PHE A 53 7.25 -3.35 -0.41
CA PHE A 53 6.94 -4.46 -1.32
C PHE A 53 7.99 -5.56 -1.22
N ASP A 54 9.27 -5.20 -1.23
CA ASP A 54 10.39 -6.13 -1.08
C ASP A 54 10.29 -6.91 0.25
N MET A 55 9.88 -6.25 1.33
CA MET A 55 9.60 -6.91 2.61
C MET A 55 8.44 -7.91 2.53
N ILE A 56 7.39 -7.61 1.76
CA ILE A 56 6.24 -8.52 1.61
C ILE A 56 6.63 -9.77 0.85
N ILE A 57 7.43 -9.64 -0.21
CA ILE A 57 7.75 -10.75 -1.11
C ILE A 57 8.79 -11.69 -0.50
N THR A 58 9.72 -11.14 0.29
CA THR A 58 10.78 -11.89 0.98
C THR A 58 10.30 -12.55 2.27
N SER A 59 9.11 -12.20 2.79
CA SER A 59 8.63 -12.75 4.05
C SER A 59 8.07 -14.16 3.93
N GLU A 60 8.20 -14.92 5.02
CA GLU A 60 7.61 -16.26 5.14
C GLU A 60 6.07 -16.22 5.09
N SER A 61 5.46 -15.18 5.68
CA SER A 61 4.01 -14.99 5.72
C SER A 61 3.61 -13.70 5.01
N GLN A 62 3.57 -13.78 3.69
CA GLN A 62 3.26 -12.65 2.79
C GLN A 62 1.93 -11.97 3.15
N GLY A 63 0.92 -12.75 3.58
CA GLY A 63 -0.37 -12.22 4.06
C GLY A 63 -0.26 -11.33 5.31
N ARG A 64 0.47 -11.80 6.34
CA ARG A 64 0.64 -11.05 7.59
C ARG A 64 1.49 -9.80 7.36
N THR A 65 2.59 -9.93 6.60
CA THR A 65 3.46 -8.80 6.29
C THR A 65 2.74 -7.74 5.49
N LEU A 66 1.94 -8.11 4.48
CA LEU A 66 1.11 -7.17 3.73
C LEU A 66 0.22 -6.35 4.65
N LEU A 67 -0.54 -6.99 5.55
CA LEU A 67 -1.44 -6.27 6.47
C LEU A 67 -0.67 -5.32 7.40
N ARG A 68 0.54 -5.71 7.83
CA ARG A 68 1.40 -4.88 8.68
C ARG A 68 1.89 -3.64 7.91
N GLU A 69 2.42 -3.83 6.70
CA GLU A 69 2.92 -2.72 5.88
C GLU A 69 1.77 -1.80 5.45
N LEU A 70 0.60 -2.33 5.11
CA LEU A 70 -0.60 -1.52 4.81
C LEU A 70 -1.05 -0.68 6.00
N LYS A 71 -0.98 -1.23 7.22
CA LYS A 71 -1.30 -0.48 8.45
C LYS A 71 -0.30 0.65 8.67
N ARG A 72 0.99 0.40 8.45
CA ARG A 72 2.06 1.41 8.53
C ARG A 72 1.85 2.52 7.49
N TYR A 73 1.65 2.14 6.24
CA TYR A 73 1.35 3.03 5.12
C TYR A 73 0.15 3.94 5.40
N LYS A 74 -0.94 3.37 5.93
CA LYS A 74 -2.13 4.16 6.30
C LYS A 74 -1.83 5.20 7.38
N LYS A 75 -1.06 4.80 8.41
CA LYS A 75 -0.68 5.70 9.51
C LYS A 75 0.17 6.87 9.02
N GLU A 76 1.10 6.60 8.10
CA GLU A 76 1.92 7.64 7.48
C GLU A 76 1.04 8.62 6.68
N LYS A 77 0.14 8.12 5.80
CA LYS A 77 -0.80 8.99 5.09
C LYS A 77 -1.69 9.81 6.04
N ASP A 78 -2.25 9.20 7.07
CA ASP A 78 -3.09 9.91 8.05
C ASP A 78 -2.31 11.02 8.79
N SER A 79 -1.03 10.80 9.11
CA SER A 79 -0.16 11.82 9.72
C SER A 79 0.15 12.96 8.74
N PHE A 80 0.41 12.67 7.46
CA PHE A 80 0.61 13.70 6.44
C PHE A 80 -0.65 14.55 6.26
N PHE A 81 -1.83 13.94 6.15
CA PHE A 81 -3.09 14.68 6.03
C PHE A 81 -3.36 15.58 7.24
N LYS A 82 -3.14 15.07 8.48
CA LYS A 82 -3.29 15.89 9.69
C LYS A 82 -2.33 17.05 9.74
N PHE A 83 -1.09 16.87 9.28
CA PHE A 83 -0.10 17.94 9.22
C PHE A 83 -0.54 19.05 8.24
N PHE A 84 -1.00 18.70 7.04
CA PHE A 84 -1.51 19.68 6.08
C PHE A 84 -2.76 20.40 6.59
N ILE A 85 -3.73 19.68 7.16
CA ILE A 85 -4.94 20.30 7.73
C ILE A 85 -4.57 21.29 8.83
N ASN A 86 -3.63 20.95 9.72
CA ASN A 86 -3.15 21.85 10.76
C ASN A 86 -2.36 23.05 10.21
N LEU A 87 -1.63 22.90 9.10
CA LEU A 87 -0.90 23.99 8.46
C LEU A 87 -1.88 25.01 7.85
N PHE A 88 -2.93 24.53 7.18
CA PHE A 88 -3.94 25.41 6.54
C PHE A 88 -4.91 26.03 7.54
N THR A 89 -5.20 25.38 8.67
CA THR A 89 -6.12 25.93 9.68
C THR A 89 -5.48 26.95 10.63
N LYS A 90 -4.14 26.97 10.76
CA LYS A 90 -3.45 27.93 11.64
C LYS A 90 -3.44 29.38 11.15
N ASN A 91 -3.78 29.63 9.88
CA ASN A 91 -3.81 30.97 9.28
C ASN A 91 -5.13 31.73 9.44
N ASN A 92 -6.16 31.16 10.08
CA ASN A 92 -7.48 31.82 10.21
C ASN A 92 -7.76 32.49 11.57
N LYS A 93 -6.74 32.73 12.41
CA LYS A 93 -6.90 33.67 13.54
C LYS A 93 -6.53 35.09 13.08
N ILE A 94 -7.45 35.72 12.36
CA ILE A 94 -7.48 37.17 12.20
C ILE A 94 -7.92 37.72 13.57
N PRO A 95 -7.10 38.50 14.29
CA PRO A 95 -7.56 39.17 15.50
C PRO A 95 -8.53 40.29 15.11
N TYR A 96 -9.73 40.28 15.71
CA TYR A 96 -10.63 41.43 15.72
C TYR A 96 -10.10 42.49 16.68
#